data_AF-A0AA41VBD5-F1
#
_entry.id   AF-A0AA41VBD5-F1
#
_cell.length_a   1.000
_cell.length_b   1.000
_cell.length_c   1.000
_cell.angle_alpha   90.00
_cell.angle_beta   90.00
_cell.angle_gamma   90.00
#
_symmetry.space_group_name_H-M   'P 1'
#
loop_
_entity.id
_entity.type
_entity.pdbx_description
1 polymer ?
#
loop_
_entity_poly.entity_id
_entity_poly.type
_entity_poly.pdbx_seq_one_letter_code
_entity_poly.pdbx_strand_id
1 'polypeptide(L)'
;IVTREAVYDGVKDSTSKALLVDRVLPFAQRYIYKSCPDKYLQLKPSVVENLSQLQIVVVNKLSYRYNLEGCKTASNKYLKCRCLLQ
;
A
#
# COMPACT_ATOMS: atom_id res chain seq x y z
N ILE A 1 -1.35 0.91 -20.66
CA ILE A 1 -0.48 0.81 -19.46
C ILE A 1 -0.81 -0.51 -18.75
N VAL A 2 0.18 -1.21 -18.18
CA VAL A 2 -0.08 -2.43 -17.39
C VAL A 2 -0.34 -2.00 -15.94
N THR A 3 -1.57 -2.18 -15.47
CA THR A 3 -1.96 -1.90 -14.08
C THR A 3 -2.05 -3.20 -13.28
N ARG A 4 -1.83 -3.11 -11.97
CA ARG A 4 -1.87 -4.25 -11.05
C ARG A 4 -3.13 -4.11 -10.21
N GLU A 5 -3.99 -5.11 -10.29
CA GLU A 5 -5.22 -5.14 -9.49
C GLU A 5 -5.06 -6.14 -8.36
N ALA A 6 -5.33 -5.69 -7.14
CA ALA A 6 -5.36 -6.53 -5.95
C ALA A 6 -6.66 -7.34 -5.92
N VAL A 7 -6.55 -8.65 -5.68
CA VAL A 7 -7.68 -9.55 -5.48
C VAL A 7 -7.48 -10.26 -4.16
N TYR A 8 -8.36 -9.97 -3.21
CA TYR A 8 -8.29 -10.50 -1.86
C TYR A 8 -9.60 -11.10 -1.39
N ASP A 9 -9.50 -12.06 -0.47
CA ASP A 9 -10.63 -12.76 0.12
C ASP A 9 -10.43 -12.96 1.64
N GLY A 10 -11.55 -13.03 2.35
CA GLY A 10 -11.61 -13.21 3.80
C GLY A 10 -10.98 -12.04 4.56
N VAL A 11 -11.61 -10.87 4.45
CA VAL A 11 -11.21 -9.67 5.22
C VAL A 11 -11.34 -9.96 6.72
N LYS A 12 -10.31 -9.59 7.47
CA LYS A 12 -10.21 -9.74 8.92
C LYS A 12 -10.06 -8.37 9.58
N ASP A 13 -10.33 -8.34 10.87
CA ASP A 13 -10.05 -7.17 11.69
C ASP A 13 -8.57 -6.77 11.58
N SER A 14 -8.35 -5.52 11.16
CA SER A 14 -7.04 -4.93 10.97
C SER A 14 -6.72 -3.87 12.02
N THR A 15 -7.61 -3.60 12.98
CA THR A 15 -7.45 -2.50 13.95
C THR A 15 -6.12 -2.57 14.70
N SER A 16 -5.71 -3.75 15.17
CA SER A 16 -4.42 -3.91 15.86
C SER A 16 -3.21 -3.57 14.98
N LYS A 17 -3.26 -3.93 13.69
CA LYS A 17 -2.21 -3.63 12.71
C LYS A 17 -2.22 -2.16 12.33
N ALA A 18 -3.41 -1.57 12.16
CA ALA A 18 -3.59 -0.15 11.91
C ALA A 18 -3.00 0.70 13.03
N LEU A 19 -3.38 0.41 14.28
CA LEU A 19 -2.86 1.10 15.46
C LEU A 19 -1.33 0.98 15.58
N LEU A 20 -0.75 -0.16 15.20
CA LEU A 20 0.69 -0.33 15.21
C LEU A 20 1.36 0.57 14.16
N VAL A 21 0.82 0.64 12.94
CA VAL A 21 1.34 1.53 11.90
C VAL A 21 1.19 2.99 12.30
N ASP A 22 0.04 3.39 12.82
CA ASP A 22 -0.21 4.76 13.29
C ASP A 22 0.79 5.18 14.38
N ARG A 23 1.18 4.24 15.24
CA ARG A 23 2.19 4.49 16.27
C ARG A 23 3.60 4.58 15.70
N VAL A 24 3.98 3.73 14.74
CA VAL A 24 5.35 3.63 14.23
C VAL A 24 5.65 4.68 13.16
N LEU A 25 4.66 5.06 12.37
CA LEU A 25 4.81 5.96 11.22
C LEU A 25 5.44 7.32 11.59
N PRO A 26 5.02 8.02 12.68
CA PRO A 26 5.66 9.26 13.09
C PRO A 26 7.14 9.10 13.45
N PHE A 27 7.53 7.96 14.04
CA PHE A 27 8.94 7.68 14.35
C PHE A 27 9.76 7.46 13.08
N ALA A 28 9.22 6.72 12.11
CA ALA A 28 9.86 6.52 10.81
C ALA A 28 10.03 7.86 10.07
N GLN A 29 9.00 8.71 10.04
CA GLN A 29 9.05 10.06 9.46
C GLN A 29 10.14 10.90 10.14
N ARG A 30 10.20 10.89 11.47
CA ARG A 30 11.22 11.64 12.23
C ARG A 30 12.64 11.14 11.94
N TYR A 31 12.83 9.83 11.80
CA TYR A 31 14.11 9.25 11.45
C TYR A 31 14.55 9.69 10.06
N ILE A 32 13.68 9.56 9.05
CA ILE A 32 13.97 9.95 7.66
C ILE A 32 14.26 11.45 7.58
N TYR A 33 13.50 12.28 8.28
CA TYR A 33 13.75 13.72 8.34
C TYR A 33 15.14 14.04 8.90
N LYS A 34 15.59 13.33 9.95
CA LYS A 34 16.93 13.50 10.51
C LYS A 34 18.04 13.00 9.58
N SER A 35 17.82 11.89 8.89
CA SER A 35 18.84 11.28 8.04
C SER A 35 18.96 11.93 6.65
N CYS A 36 17.84 12.40 6.09
CA CYS A 36 17.75 12.93 4.72
C CYS A 36 16.69 14.04 4.64
N PRO A 37 16.91 15.22 5.27
CA PRO A 37 15.90 16.28 5.36
C PRO A 37 15.44 16.78 3.99
N ASP A 38 16.35 16.97 3.03
CA ASP A 38 16.02 17.51 1.71
C ASP A 38 15.08 16.60 0.93
N LYS A 39 15.39 15.30 0.89
CA LYS A 39 14.55 14.28 0.23
C LYS A 39 13.20 14.16 0.91
N TYR A 40 13.19 14.21 2.24
CA TYR A 40 11.95 14.18 3.01
C TYR A 40 11.06 15.38 2.69
N LEU A 41 11.61 16.59 2.66
CA LEU A 41 10.85 17.82 2.39
C LEU A 41 10.27 17.86 0.96
N GLN A 42 11.01 17.37 -0.04
CA GLN A 42 10.50 17.24 -1.41
C GLN A 42 9.34 16.24 -1.51
N LEU A 43 9.40 15.14 -0.76
CA LEU A 43 8.38 14.09 -0.76
C LEU A 43 7.21 14.37 0.19
N LYS A 44 7.40 15.20 1.22
CA LYS A 44 6.42 15.41 2.30
C LYS A 44 5.02 15.78 1.81
N PRO A 45 4.82 16.69 0.84
CA PRO A 45 3.47 17.07 0.40
C PRO A 45 2.67 15.88 -0.13
N SER A 46 3.26 15.11 -1.05
CA SER A 46 2.62 13.92 -1.63
C SER A 46 2.51 12.78 -0.63
N VAL A 47 3.50 12.61 0.25
CA VAL A 47 3.47 11.60 1.32
C VAL A 47 2.35 11.87 2.31
N VAL A 48 2.13 13.13 2.72
CA VAL A 48 1.04 13.47 3.65
C VAL A 48 -0.33 13.19 3.03
N GLU A 49 -0.53 13.58 1.79
CA GLU A 49 -1.77 13.32 1.06
C GLU A 49 -2.02 11.82 0.91
N ASN A 50 -1.03 11.05 0.44
CA ASN A 50 -1.14 9.60 0.28
C ASN A 50 -1.35 8.87 1.62
N LEU A 51 -0.66 9.30 2.69
CA LEU A 51 -0.81 8.69 4.01
C LEU A 51 -2.17 8.97 4.63
N SER A 52 -2.79 10.12 4.33
CA SER A 52 -4.15 10.42 4.79
C SER A 52 -5.21 9.46 4.22
N GLN A 53 -4.90 8.83 3.08
CA GLN A 53 -5.77 7.87 2.39
C GLN A 53 -5.33 6.41 2.63
N LEU A 54 -4.28 6.19 3.43
CA LEU A 54 -3.73 4.86 3.67
C LEU A 54 -4.74 4.01 4.45
N GLN A 55 -5.07 2.84 3.89
CA GLN A 55 -5.91 1.84 4.55
C GLN A 55 -5.14 0.54 4.75
N ILE A 56 -5.29 -0.04 5.93
CA ILE A 56 -4.65 -1.32 6.26
C ILE A 56 -5.74 -2.39 6.27
N VAL A 57 -5.63 -3.32 5.33
CA VAL A 57 -6.57 -4.42 5.17
C VAL A 57 -5.83 -5.73 5.41
N VAL A 58 -6.34 -6.55 6.33
CA VAL A 58 -5.80 -7.89 6.60
C VAL A 58 -6.73 -8.91 5.96
N VAL A 59 -6.17 -9.81 5.16
CA VAL A 59 -6.94 -10.79 4.36
C VAL A 59 -6.37 -12.19 4.52
N ASN A 60 -7.22 -13.20 4.34
CA ASN A 60 -6.79 -14.60 4.38
C ASN A 60 -5.96 -14.97 3.13
N LYS A 61 -6.41 -14.50 1.97
CA LYS A 61 -5.77 -14.75 0.69
C LYS A 61 -5.60 -13.44 -0.04
N LEU A 62 -4.37 -13.11 -0.39
CA LEU A 62 -4.04 -11.99 -1.25
C LEU A 62 -3.39 -12.52 -2.53
N SER A 63 -3.89 -12.00 -3.65
CA SER A 63 -3.33 -12.24 -4.97
C SER A 63 -3.43 -10.96 -5.79
N TYR A 64 -2.77 -10.95 -6.94
CA TYR A 64 -2.90 -9.87 -7.89
C TYR A 64 -2.95 -10.41 -9.30
N ARG A 65 -3.53 -9.60 -10.20
CA ARG A 65 -3.48 -9.84 -11.64
C ARG A 65 -3.04 -8.57 -12.36
N TYR A 66 -2.51 -8.76 -13.56
CA TYR A 66 -2.16 -7.66 -14.44
C TYR A 66 -3.34 -7.35 -15.38
N ASN A 67 -3.69 -6.08 -15.46
CA ASN A 67 -4.70 -5.57 -16.38
C ASN A 67 -3.99 -4.67 -17.41
N LEU A 68 -4.41 -4.78 -18.67
CA LEU A 68 -3.98 -3.88 -19.72
C LEU A 68 -5.06 -2.81 -19.89
N GLU A 69 -4.76 -1.57 -19.51
CA GLU A 69 -5.68 -0.45 -19.75
C GLU A 69 -6.05 -0.36 -21.23
N GLY A 70 -7.36 -0.31 -21.52
CA GLY A 70 -7.93 -0.31 -22.88
C GLY A 70 -8.37 -1.69 -23.39
N CYS A 71 -7.99 -2.77 -22.73
CA CYS A 71 -8.44 -4.12 -23.05
C CYS A 71 -9.40 -4.62 -21.95
N LYS A 72 -10.60 -5.06 -22.32
CA LYS A 72 -11.56 -5.68 -21.36
C LYS A 72 -11.07 -7.02 -20.80
N THR A 73 -9.96 -7.53 -21.32
CA THR A 73 -9.41 -8.84 -20.99
C THR A 73 -8.33 -8.68 -19.93
N ALA A 74 -8.67 -8.97 -18.68
CA ALA A 74 -7.70 -9.14 -17.61
C ALA A 74 -6.86 -10.41 -17.85
N SER A 75 -5.61 -10.42 -17.38
CA SER A 75 -4.81 -11.66 -17.37
C SER A 75 -5.52 -12.72 -16.52
N ASN A 76 -5.67 -13.94 -17.06
CA ASN A 76 -6.27 -15.06 -16.33
C ASN A 76 -5.32 -15.63 -15.23
N LYS A 77 -4.10 -15.10 -15.13
CA LYS A 77 -3.10 -15.53 -14.14
C LYS A 77 -3.19 -14.69 -12.87
N TYR A 78 -3.58 -15.35 -11.78
CA TYR A 78 -3.54 -14.79 -10.43
C TYR A 78 -2.24 -15.19 -9.75
N LEU A 79 -1.49 -14.20 -9.27
CA LEU A 79 -0.23 -14.42 -8.56
C LEU A 79 -0.46 -14.19 -7.08
N LYS A 80 -0.25 -15.23 -6.26
CA LYS A 80 -0.37 -15.15 -4.80
C LYS A 80 0.75 -14.29 -4.24
N CYS A 81 0.42 -13.36 -3.35
CA CYS A 81 1.41 -12.55 -2.64
C CYS A 81 1.05 -12.42 -1.16
N ARG A 82 2.03 -11.99 -0.37
CA ARG A 82 1.85 -11.74 1.07
C ARG A 82 1.59 -10.26 1.38
N CYS A 83 2.01 -9.38 0.47
CA CYS A 83 1.78 -7.95 0.55
C CYS A 83 1.61 -7.37 -0.85
N LEU A 84 0.88 -6.26 -0.93
CA LEU A 84 0.74 -5.47 -2.14
C LEU A 84 0.59 -4.00 -1.71
N LEU A 85 1.46 -3.15 -2.23
CA LEU A 85 1.37 -1.70 -2.13
C LEU A 85 0.81 -1.23 -3.46
N GLN A 86 -0.24 -0.42 -3.41
CA GLN A 86 -0.93 0.12 -4.57
C GLN A 86 -0.89 1.63 -4.52
#